data_AF-D7TK58-F1
#
_entry.id   AF-D7TK58-F1
#
_cell.length_a   1.000
_cell.length_b   1.000
_cell.length_c   1.000
_cell.angle_alpha   90.00
_cell.angle_beta   90.00
_cell.angle_gamma   90.00
#
_symmetry.space_group_name_H-M   'P 1'
#
loop_
_entity.id
_entity.type
_entity.pdbx_description
1 polymer ?
#
loop_
_entity_poly.entity_id
_entity_poly.type
_entity_poly.pdbx_seq_one_letter_code
_entity_poly.pdbx_strand_id
1 'polypeptide(L)'
;MSIGLLHGGHLALQRLVDYHEAQAELDKTEKKLEKLLADHHLHFRQLESTVAKLEMSRKEAAAVKALKSAMEKAQREGKAHEEYEIGMLLVEMLIYKGDWNEALSYKCLKDEKISDARRPLYKVRSIFL
;
A
#
# COMPACT_ATOMS: atom_id res chain seq x y z
N MET A 1 15.00 -33.00 -0.71
CA MET A 1 14.32 -31.86 -1.37
C MET A 1 13.51 -31.15 -0.31
N SER A 2 13.86 -29.90 0.02
CA SER A 2 13.16 -29.11 1.02
C SER A 2 11.83 -28.61 0.45
N ILE A 3 10.75 -28.70 1.24
CA ILE A 3 9.43 -28.12 0.98
C ILE A 3 9.51 -26.62 0.64
N GLY A 4 10.59 -25.93 1.01
CA GLY A 4 10.83 -24.51 0.71
C GLY A 4 11.31 -24.19 -0.71
N LEU A 5 11.64 -25.18 -1.55
CA LEU A 5 12.21 -24.94 -2.90
C LEU A 5 11.18 -24.85 -4.05
N LEU A 6 9.89 -24.76 -3.72
CA LEU A 6 8.87 -24.34 -4.67
C LEU A 6 8.83 -22.81 -4.69
N HIS A 7 8.73 -22.19 -5.88
CA HIS A 7 8.79 -20.72 -6.06
C HIS A 7 7.84 -19.93 -5.11
N GLY A 8 6.73 -20.53 -4.67
CA GLY A 8 5.81 -19.91 -3.70
C GLY A 8 6.20 -20.07 -2.22
N GLY A 9 6.99 -21.09 -1.87
CA GLY A 9 7.33 -21.41 -0.48
C GLY A 9 8.20 -20.33 0.19
N HIS A 10 9.16 -19.79 -0.55
CA HIS A 10 9.99 -18.68 -0.06
C HIS A 10 9.18 -17.41 0.19
N LEU A 11 8.30 -17.04 -0.74
CA LEU A 11 7.42 -15.86 -0.60
C LEU A 11 6.44 -16.02 0.57
N ALA A 12 5.89 -17.23 0.75
CA ALA A 12 5.01 -17.54 1.87
C ALA A 12 5.75 -17.46 3.22
N LEU A 13 6.98 -17.98 3.31
CA LEU A 13 7.82 -17.86 4.51
C LEU A 13 8.18 -16.41 4.80
N GLN A 14 8.55 -15.62 3.78
CA GLN A 14 8.85 -14.19 3.96
C GLN A 14 7.63 -13.44 4.51
N ARG A 15 6.42 -13.73 4.01
CA ARG A 15 5.18 -13.15 4.55
C ARG A 15 4.94 -13.51 6.02
N LEU A 16 5.23 -14.75 6.43
CA LEU A 16 5.10 -15.16 7.83
C LEU A 16 6.09 -14.43 8.74
N VAL A 17 7.34 -14.28 8.28
CA VAL A 17 8.35 -13.47 9.00
C VAL A 17 7.90 -12.02 9.09
N ASP A 18 7.47 -11.43 7.98
CA ASP A 18 6.98 -10.05 7.93
C ASP A 18 5.79 -9.82 8.87
N TYR A 19 4.87 -10.80 8.99
CA TYR A 19 3.76 -10.75 9.95
C TYR A 19 4.23 -10.64 11.39
N HIS A 20 5.17 -11.52 11.79
CA HIS A 20 5.69 -11.54 13.15
C HIS A 20 6.49 -10.27 13.49
N GLU A 21 7.30 -9.79 12.54
CA GLU A 21 8.01 -8.51 12.70
C GLU A 21 7.05 -7.33 12.85
N ALA A 22 5.98 -7.31 12.03
CA ALA A 22 5.00 -6.23 12.05
C ALA A 22 4.31 -6.12 13.43
N GLN A 23 3.97 -7.25 14.05
CA GLN A 23 3.38 -7.25 15.40
C GLN A 23 4.33 -6.76 16.49
N ALA A 24 5.65 -6.95 16.34
CA ALA A 24 6.63 -6.56 17.34
C ALA A 24 7.04 -5.07 17.25
N GLU A 25 6.87 -4.43 16.09
CA GLU A 25 7.43 -3.10 15.79
C GLU A 25 6.40 -2.08 15.25
N LEU A 26 5.21 -2.07 15.83
CA LEU A 26 4.07 -1.25 15.39
C LEU A 26 4.41 0.25 15.26
N ASP A 27 4.87 0.90 16.34
CA ASP A 27 5.15 2.34 16.35
C ASP A 27 6.34 2.72 15.47
N LYS A 28 7.26 1.79 15.23
CA LYS A 28 8.41 2.00 14.33
C LYS A 28 7.97 1.97 12.87
N THR A 29 6.97 1.16 12.53
CA THR A 29 6.47 1.00 11.16
C THR A 29 5.71 2.25 10.70
N GLU A 30 4.90 2.86 11.57
CA GLU A 30 4.22 4.14 11.27
C GLU A 30 5.24 5.26 11.01
N LYS A 31 6.23 5.43 11.91
CA LYS A 31 7.31 6.43 11.73
C LYS A 31 8.14 6.17 10.47
N LYS A 32 8.34 4.91 10.11
CA LYS A 32 9.05 4.52 8.89
C LYS A 32 8.27 4.95 7.65
N LEU A 33 6.95 4.76 7.64
CA LEU A 33 6.10 5.23 6.54
C LEU A 33 6.22 6.75 6.38
N GLU A 34 6.07 7.51 7.47
CA GLU A 34 6.20 8.97 7.44
C GLU A 34 7.56 9.42 6.89
N LYS A 35 8.66 8.77 7.34
CA LYS A 35 10.01 9.05 6.86
C LYS A 35 10.15 8.79 5.36
N LEU A 36 9.62 7.67 4.86
CA LEU A 36 9.68 7.31 3.44
C LEU A 36 8.86 8.28 2.56
N LEU A 37 7.71 8.75 3.06
CA LEU A 37 6.88 9.74 2.36
C LEU A 37 7.45 11.16 2.41
N ALA A 38 8.31 11.45 3.38
CA ALA A 38 9.00 12.74 3.50
C ALA A 38 10.31 12.81 2.69
N ASP A 39 10.81 11.67 2.20
CA ASP A 39 12.04 11.60 1.42
C ASP A 39 11.91 12.37 0.10
N HIS A 40 13.03 12.85 -0.44
CA HIS A 40 13.08 13.53 -1.73
C HIS A 40 12.74 12.57 -2.88
N HIS A 41 13.02 11.28 -2.73
CA HIS A 41 12.69 10.26 -3.72
C HIS A 41 11.87 9.13 -3.11
N LEU A 42 10.72 8.82 -3.71
CA LEU A 42 9.87 7.74 -3.22
C LEU A 42 10.46 6.37 -3.53
N HIS A 43 10.85 5.66 -2.47
CA HIS A 43 11.27 4.28 -2.54
C HIS A 43 10.06 3.33 -2.56
N PHE A 44 9.39 3.21 -3.70
CA PHE A 44 8.10 2.50 -3.83
C PHE A 44 8.07 1.09 -3.26
N ARG A 45 9.09 0.25 -3.52
CA ARG A 45 9.16 -1.11 -2.94
C ARG A 45 9.17 -1.08 -1.40
N GLN A 46 9.84 -0.09 -0.81
CA GLN A 46 9.88 0.05 0.64
C GLN A 46 8.56 0.59 1.19
N LEU A 47 7.88 1.46 0.44
CA LEU A 47 6.53 1.92 0.77
C LEU A 47 5.53 0.77 0.74
N GLU A 48 5.47 -0.02 -0.34
CA GLU A 48 4.63 -1.22 -0.46
C GLU A 48 4.83 -2.17 0.72
N SER A 49 6.08 -2.52 1.03
CA SER A 49 6.40 -3.40 2.16
C SER A 49 5.98 -2.80 3.50
N THR A 50 6.16 -1.50 3.71
CA THR A 50 5.79 -0.82 4.96
C THR A 50 4.26 -0.74 5.11
N VAL A 51 3.55 -0.44 4.03
CA VAL A 51 2.09 -0.40 3.96
C VAL A 51 1.50 -1.80 4.23
N ALA A 52 2.06 -2.85 3.64
CA ALA A 52 1.67 -4.23 3.93
C ALA A 52 1.84 -4.59 5.42
N LYS A 53 2.96 -4.20 6.05
CA LYS A 53 3.16 -4.42 7.49
C LYS A 53 2.13 -3.69 8.36
N LEU A 54 1.68 -2.51 7.93
CA LEU A 54 0.62 -1.76 8.64
C LEU A 54 -0.76 -2.42 8.49
N GLU A 55 -1.08 -2.99 7.33
CA GLU A 55 -2.28 -3.82 7.13
C GLU A 55 -2.28 -5.03 8.06
N MET A 56 -1.20 -5.81 8.05
CA MET A 56 -1.04 -7.00 8.90
C MET A 56 -1.15 -6.69 10.40
N SER A 57 -0.94 -5.41 10.75
CA SER A 57 -0.95 -4.87 12.10
C SER A 57 -2.23 -4.12 12.47
N ARG A 58 -3.25 -4.10 11.63
CA ARG A 58 -4.51 -3.35 11.85
C ARG A 58 -4.31 -1.84 12.03
N LYS A 59 -3.31 -1.27 11.35
CA LYS A 59 -2.98 0.17 11.39
C LYS A 59 -3.40 0.89 10.12
N GLU A 60 -4.45 0.41 9.46
CA GLU A 60 -4.94 0.93 8.19
C GLU A 60 -5.33 2.41 8.30
N ALA A 61 -5.97 2.82 9.41
CA ALA A 61 -6.36 4.20 9.62
C ALA A 61 -5.17 5.18 9.67
N ALA A 62 -4.06 4.77 10.31
CA ALA A 62 -2.84 5.58 10.39
C ALA A 62 -2.17 5.68 9.00
N ALA A 63 -2.07 4.55 8.30
CA ALA A 63 -1.52 4.50 6.94
C ALA A 63 -2.33 5.39 5.97
N VAL A 64 -3.66 5.28 5.99
CA VAL A 64 -4.57 6.10 5.17
C VAL A 64 -4.35 7.58 5.42
N LYS A 65 -4.21 8.01 6.68
CA LYS A 65 -3.97 9.42 7.03
C LYS A 65 -2.64 9.92 6.45
N ALA A 66 -1.56 9.15 6.60
CA ALA A 66 -0.24 9.52 6.07
C ALA A 66 -0.23 9.59 4.54
N LEU A 67 -0.84 8.60 3.88
CA LEU A 67 -0.92 8.52 2.42
C LEU A 67 -1.78 9.65 1.81
N LYS A 68 -2.90 10.03 2.43
CA LYS A 68 -3.71 11.19 1.99
C LYS A 68 -2.89 12.48 1.98
N SER A 69 -2.19 12.76 3.09
CA SER A 69 -1.32 13.96 3.20
C SER A 69 -0.21 13.97 2.16
N ALA A 70 0.44 12.82 1.93
CA ALA A 70 1.48 12.70 0.91
C ALA A 70 0.94 12.87 -0.52
N MET A 71 -0.25 12.35 -0.81
CA MET A 71 -0.89 12.50 -2.11
C MET A 71 -1.25 13.97 -2.39
N GLU A 72 -1.81 14.68 -1.40
CA GLU A 72 -2.10 16.12 -1.51
C GLU A 72 -0.82 16.95 -1.72
N LYS A 73 0.29 16.57 -1.08
CA LYS A 73 1.59 17.19 -1.32
C LYS A 73 2.08 16.94 -2.75
N ALA A 74 2.06 15.70 -3.22
CA ALA A 74 2.48 15.35 -4.59
C ALA A 74 1.64 16.09 -5.65
N GLN A 75 0.33 16.22 -5.42
CA GLN A 75 -0.57 16.98 -6.28
C GLN A 75 -0.18 18.47 -6.33
N ARG A 76 0.08 19.10 -5.18
CA ARG A 76 0.52 20.51 -5.11
C ARG A 76 1.88 20.75 -5.77
N GLU A 77 2.78 19.78 -5.67
CA GLU A 77 4.11 19.83 -6.28
C GLU A 77 4.11 19.45 -7.77
N GLY A 78 2.95 19.07 -8.34
CA GLY A 78 2.83 18.68 -9.74
C GLY A 78 3.50 17.35 -10.10
N LYS A 79 3.77 16.50 -9.10
CA LYS A 79 4.47 15.22 -9.27
C LYS A 79 3.49 14.11 -9.62
N ALA A 80 2.99 14.12 -10.85
CA ALA A 80 1.91 13.24 -11.32
C ALA A 80 2.19 11.73 -11.13
N HIS A 81 3.45 11.28 -11.32
CA HIS A 81 3.80 9.87 -11.12
C HIS A 81 3.77 9.47 -9.63
N GLU A 82 4.28 10.33 -8.75
CA GLU A 82 4.24 10.09 -7.30
C GLU A 82 2.80 10.12 -6.77
N GLU A 83 1.99 11.08 -7.23
CA GLU A 83 0.56 11.16 -6.91
C GLU A 83 -0.15 9.86 -7.30
N TYR A 84 0.13 9.33 -8.49
CA TYR A 84 -0.46 8.08 -8.97
C TYR A 84 -0.08 6.89 -8.08
N GLU A 85 1.21 6.68 -7.83
CA GLU A 85 1.69 5.53 -7.04
C GLU A 85 1.24 5.61 -5.57
N ILE A 86 1.29 6.80 -4.94
CA ILE A 86 0.75 7.01 -3.59
C ILE A 86 -0.77 6.75 -3.60
N GLY A 87 -1.47 7.22 -4.62
CA GLY A 87 -2.91 6.99 -4.78
C GLY A 87 -3.25 5.50 -4.87
N MET A 88 -2.41 4.69 -5.52
CA MET A 88 -2.60 3.24 -5.57
C MET A 88 -2.44 2.57 -4.20
N LEU A 89 -1.44 2.97 -3.41
CA LEU A 89 -1.26 2.49 -2.03
C LEU A 89 -2.41 2.94 -1.10
N LEU A 90 -2.90 4.16 -1.30
CA LEU A 90 -4.03 4.69 -0.53
C LEU A 90 -5.31 3.89 -0.79
N VAL A 91 -5.61 3.62 -2.06
CA VAL A 91 -6.74 2.76 -2.46
C VAL A 91 -6.64 1.38 -1.82
N GLU A 92 -5.45 0.78 -1.86
CA GLU A 92 -5.21 -0.52 -1.25
C GLU A 92 -5.52 -0.51 0.26
N MET A 93 -5.07 0.50 1.00
CA MET A 93 -5.36 0.60 2.43
C MET A 93 -6.82 0.91 2.75
N LEU A 94 -7.50 1.69 1.92
CA LEU A 94 -8.94 1.91 2.07
C LEU A 94 -9.73 0.63 1.85
N ILE A 95 -9.32 -0.20 0.88
CA ILE A 95 -9.85 -1.54 0.66
C ILE A 95 -9.66 -2.41 1.91
N TYR A 96 -8.45 -2.49 2.47
CA TYR A 96 -8.20 -3.28 3.68
C TYR A 96 -8.96 -2.78 4.90
N LYS A 97 -9.14 -1.45 5.02
CA LYS A 97 -9.94 -0.83 6.08
C LYS A 97 -11.45 -1.09 5.93
N GLY A 98 -11.94 -1.35 4.72
CA GLY A 98 -13.36 -1.52 4.39
C GLY A 98 -14.04 -0.25 3.84
N ASP A 99 -13.29 0.81 3.53
CA ASP A 99 -13.82 2.08 3.02
C ASP A 99 -13.91 2.08 1.47
N TRP A 100 -14.65 1.11 0.92
CA TRP A 100 -14.71 0.81 -0.51
C TRP A 100 -15.18 1.98 -1.39
N ASN A 101 -16.22 2.68 -0.95
CA ASN A 101 -16.79 3.80 -1.68
C ASN A 101 -15.76 4.93 -1.84
N GLU A 102 -14.96 5.16 -0.80
CA GLU A 102 -13.88 6.14 -0.86
C GLU A 102 -12.78 5.65 -1.82
N ALA A 103 -12.36 4.39 -1.70
CA ALA A 103 -11.35 3.79 -2.58
C ALA A 103 -11.70 3.92 -4.08
N LEU A 104 -12.95 3.61 -4.45
CA LEU A 104 -13.42 3.69 -5.85
C LEU A 104 -13.57 5.12 -6.38
N SER A 105 -13.57 6.13 -5.50
CA SER A 105 -13.70 7.53 -5.90
C SER A 105 -12.41 8.10 -6.50
N TYR A 106 -11.25 7.52 -6.19
CA TYR A 106 -9.94 8.04 -6.59
C TYR A 106 -9.68 7.96 -8.09
N LYS A 107 -9.03 9.01 -8.62
CA LYS A 107 -8.72 9.17 -10.06
C LYS A 107 -7.80 8.08 -10.61
N CYS A 108 -6.88 7.56 -9.79
CA CYS A 108 -5.96 6.48 -10.18
C CYS A 108 -6.69 5.22 -10.67
N LEU A 109 -7.94 4.97 -10.22
CA LEU A 109 -8.75 3.85 -10.69
C LEU A 109 -9.60 4.16 -11.94
N LYS A 110 -9.70 5.42 -12.36
CA LYS A 110 -10.61 5.87 -13.43
C LYS A 110 -9.96 6.04 -14.81
N ASP A 111 -8.64 6.22 -14.88
CA ASP A 111 -7.94 6.48 -16.15
C ASP A 111 -7.79 5.21 -17.03
N GLU A 112 -8.67 4.96 -17.98
CA GLU A 112 -8.66 3.75 -18.83
C GLU A 112 -7.42 3.58 -19.72
N LYS A 113 -6.57 4.60 -19.87
CA LYS A 113 -5.40 4.56 -20.76
C LYS A 113 -4.17 3.91 -20.12
N ILE A 114 -4.15 3.75 -18.79
CA ILE A 114 -3.01 3.19 -18.05
C ILE A 114 -3.22 1.70 -17.82
N SER A 115 -2.35 0.87 -18.41
CA SER A 115 -2.33 -0.59 -18.23
C SER A 115 -1.64 -1.00 -16.92
N ASP A 116 -2.26 -0.69 -15.79
CA ASP A 116 -1.82 -1.14 -14.47
C ASP A 116 -2.69 -2.30 -13.98
N ALA A 117 -2.07 -3.47 -13.76
CA ALA A 117 -2.74 -4.70 -13.38
C ALA A 117 -3.39 -4.63 -11.98
N ARG A 118 -2.95 -3.71 -11.09
CA ARG A 118 -3.53 -3.52 -9.75
C ARG A 118 -4.97 -2.98 -9.84
N ARG A 119 -5.27 -2.16 -10.84
CA ARG A 119 -6.57 -1.48 -10.99
C ARG A 119 -7.76 -2.44 -11.16
N PRO A 120 -7.74 -3.40 -12.12
CA PRO A 120 -8.82 -4.39 -12.20
C PRO A 120 -8.90 -5.24 -10.93
N LEU A 121 -7.77 -5.57 -10.30
CA LEU A 121 -7.77 -6.32 -9.03
C LEU A 121 -8.49 -5.57 -7.91
N TYR A 122 -8.22 -4.28 -7.74
CA TYR A 122 -8.86 -3.45 -6.72
C TYR A 122 -10.35 -3.26 -6.96
N LYS A 123 -10.77 -3.07 -8.22
CA LYS A 123 -12.20 -3.00 -8.60
C LYS A 123 -12.96 -4.30 -8.34
N VAL A 124 -12.33 -5.45 -8.60
CA VAL A 124 -12.95 -6.76 -8.35
C VAL A 124 -13.02 -7.03 -6.85
N ARG A 125 -11.93 -6.75 -6.11
CA ARG A 125 -11.87 -7.01 -4.66
C ARG A 125 -12.91 -6.23 -3.86
N SER A 126 -13.28 -5.02 -4.29
CA SER A 126 -14.37 -4.24 -3.68
C SER A 126 -15.78 -4.79 -3.92
N ILE A 127 -15.95 -5.79 -4.80
CA ILE A 127 -17.27 -6.37 -5.16
C ILE A 127 -17.55 -7.68 -4.39
N PHE A 128 -16.51 -8.35 -3.87
CA PHE A 128 -16.60 -9.72 -3.32
C PHE A 128 -16.44 -9.81 -1.79
N LEU A 129 -16.42 -8.68 -1.07
CA LEU A 129 -16.37 -8.57 0.40
C LEU A 129 -17.52 -7.69 0.89
#